data_AF-A0A194WBR8-F1
#
_entry.id   AF-A0A194WBR8-F1
#
_cell.length_a   1.000
_cell.length_b   1.000
_cell.length_c   1.000
_cell.angle_alpha   90.00
_cell.angle_beta   90.00
_cell.angle_gamma   90.00
#
_symmetry.space_group_name_H-M   'P 1'
#
loop_
_entity.id
_entity.type
_entity.pdbx_description
1 polymer ?
#
loop_
_entity_poly.entity_id
_entity_poly.type
_entity_poly.pdbx_seq_one_letter_code
_entity_poly.pdbx_strand_id
1 'polypeptide(L)'
;MASLLVIIFVVEIAVVVVNSIGATTINDLLWKLYVSTPMGTSKQIREQRELQSSYLTVRRDLNATSSQDEFAKWAKLRRQHDKMLEQLEKMKTEIDASRGSFDKTVSSARWLCTSGLRWFLPFWYSREPMFWLPHGWFPYYAEWLISFPRAPLGSVSVASWQLACRGVIALVADTIGAIVKLLVDARQKAQQARQKEEPMKASTAQSGDEKEGKKEL
;
A
#
# COMPACT_ATOMS: atom_id res chain seq x y z
N MET A 1 14.03 3.18 33.71
CA MET A 1 12.81 2.35 33.69
C MET A 1 11.78 3.10 32.85
N ALA A 2 11.58 2.71 31.58
CA ALA A 2 10.56 3.38 30.76
C ALA A 2 9.20 3.18 31.44
N SER A 3 8.43 4.26 31.62
CA SER A 3 7.08 4.11 32.18
C SER A 3 6.27 3.24 31.22
N LEU A 4 5.52 2.31 31.78
CA LEU A 4 4.73 1.34 31.02
C LEU A 4 3.76 2.04 30.03
N LEU A 5 3.34 3.26 30.36
CA LEU A 5 2.63 4.20 29.48
C LEU A 5 3.33 4.46 28.14
N VAL A 6 4.64 4.74 28.17
CA VAL A 6 5.43 5.05 26.96
C VAL A 6 5.60 3.80 26.11
N ILE A 7 5.80 2.64 26.74
CA ILE A 7 5.91 1.37 26.01
C ILE A 7 4.61 1.07 25.26
N ILE A 8 3.46 1.18 25.93
CA ILE A 8 2.15 0.98 25.28
C ILE A 8 1.95 1.97 24.13
N PHE A 9 2.30 3.24 24.34
CA PHE A 9 2.15 4.27 23.31
C PHE A 9 3.03 3.99 22.08
N VAL A 10 4.30 3.62 22.27
CA VAL A 10 5.22 3.26 21.19
C VAL A 10 4.72 2.02 20.44
N VAL A 11 4.18 1.03 21.15
CA VAL A 11 3.61 -0.16 20.53
C VAL A 11 2.38 0.20 19.68
N GLU A 12 1.47 1.03 20.17
CA GLU A 12 0.31 1.47 19.36
C GLU A 12 0.74 2.27 18.12
N ILE A 13 1.76 3.12 18.24
CA ILE A 13 2.36 3.80 17.08
C ILE A 13 2.89 2.77 16.09
N ALA A 14 3.70 1.81 16.53
CA ALA A 14 4.25 0.79 15.66
C ALA A 14 3.14 0.00 14.94
N VAL A 15 2.07 -0.35 15.65
CA VAL A 15 0.92 -1.05 15.05
C VAL A 15 0.19 -0.17 14.04
N VAL A 16 0.01 1.12 14.31
CA VAL A 16 -0.60 2.05 13.34
C VAL A 16 0.28 2.22 12.10
N VAL A 17 1.59 2.34 12.26
CA VAL A 17 2.56 2.44 11.16
C VAL A 17 2.54 1.17 10.29
N VAL A 18 2.53 -0.01 10.89
CA VAL A 18 2.41 -1.27 10.14
C VAL A 18 1.09 -1.33 9.37
N ASN A 19 0.00 -0.81 9.94
CA ASN A 19 -1.28 -0.74 9.25
C ASN A 19 -1.31 0.34 8.16
N SER A 20 -0.52 1.41 8.27
CA SER A 20 -0.45 2.48 7.25
C SER A 20 0.38 2.10 6.03
N ILE A 21 1.39 1.24 6.18
CA ILE A 21 2.26 0.79 5.07
C ILE A 21 1.48 -0.08 4.05
N GLY A 22 0.28 -0.55 4.41
CA GLY A 22 -0.62 -1.29 3.54
C GLY A 22 -0.22 -2.76 3.38
N ALA A 23 -1.21 -3.66 3.36
CA ALA A 23 -0.96 -5.10 3.27
C ALA A 23 -0.26 -5.49 1.96
N THR A 24 -0.62 -4.84 0.85
CA THR A 24 -0.09 -5.13 -0.49
C THR A 24 1.40 -4.79 -0.61
N THR A 25 1.83 -3.63 -0.12
CA THR A 25 3.24 -3.19 -0.17
C THR A 25 4.15 -4.15 0.60
N ILE A 26 3.71 -4.55 1.79
CA ILE A 26 4.44 -5.49 2.65
C ILE A 26 4.50 -6.87 1.99
N ASN A 27 3.37 -7.38 1.50
CA ASN A 27 3.30 -8.67 0.83
C ASN A 27 4.19 -8.71 -0.43
N ASP A 28 4.20 -7.64 -1.23
CA ASP A 28 5.04 -7.55 -2.43
C ASP A 28 6.54 -7.51 -2.07
N LEU A 29 6.92 -6.81 -1.00
CA LEU A 29 8.29 -6.79 -0.51
C LEU A 29 8.72 -8.17 -0.02
N LEU A 30 7.87 -8.82 0.79
CA LEU A 30 8.10 -10.16 1.30
C LEU A 30 8.14 -11.21 0.18
N TRP A 31 7.30 -11.07 -0.85
CA TRP A 31 7.31 -11.94 -2.02
C TRP A 31 8.61 -11.78 -2.82
N LYS A 32 9.06 -10.54 -3.05
CA LYS A 32 10.36 -10.28 -3.70
C LYS A 32 11.51 -10.90 -2.90
N LEU A 33 11.47 -10.76 -1.58
CA LEU A 33 12.49 -11.31 -0.69
C LEU A 33 12.45 -12.84 -0.69
N TYR A 34 11.26 -13.45 -0.64
CA TYR A 34 11.04 -14.88 -0.73
C TYR A 34 11.55 -15.48 -2.05
N VAL A 35 11.21 -14.85 -3.18
CA VAL A 35 11.69 -15.24 -4.51
C VAL A 35 13.20 -15.03 -4.67
N SER A 36 13.77 -14.03 -4.01
CA SER A 36 15.23 -13.80 -4.04
C SER A 36 16.01 -14.85 -3.26
N THR A 37 15.38 -15.49 -2.26
CA THR A 37 16.00 -16.60 -1.55
C THR A 37 16.00 -17.86 -2.43
N PRO A 38 17.03 -18.73 -2.36
CA PRO A 38 17.09 -19.98 -3.13
C PRO A 38 16.01 -21.01 -2.79
N MET A 39 15.02 -20.65 -1.97
CA MET A 39 13.84 -21.44 -1.67
C MET A 39 13.08 -21.74 -2.98
N GLY A 40 12.38 -22.88 -3.03
CA GLY A 40 12.04 -23.62 -4.26
C GLY A 40 11.36 -22.85 -5.40
N THR A 41 10.70 -21.72 -5.14
CA THR A 41 10.05 -20.86 -6.14
C THR A 41 11.06 -20.23 -7.13
N SER A 42 12.32 -20.07 -6.73
CA SER A 42 13.38 -19.59 -7.62
C SER A 42 13.62 -20.50 -8.84
N LYS A 43 13.40 -21.82 -8.71
CA LYS A 43 13.53 -22.77 -9.83
C LYS A 43 12.38 -22.65 -10.82
N GLN A 44 11.13 -22.60 -10.35
CA GLN A 44 9.95 -22.43 -11.19
C GLN A 44 9.97 -21.11 -11.98
N ILE A 45 10.43 -20.03 -11.35
CA ILE A 45 10.59 -18.74 -12.03
C ILE A 45 11.71 -18.77 -13.08
N ARG A 46 12.77 -19.54 -12.85
CA ARG A 46 13.86 -19.72 -13.83
C ARG A 46 13.39 -20.53 -15.04
N GLU A 47 12.67 -21.63 -14.81
CA GLU A 47 12.06 -22.44 -15.86
C GLU A 47 11.05 -21.62 -16.67
N GLN A 48 10.23 -20.79 -16.02
CA GLN A 48 9.32 -19.87 -16.71
C GLN A 48 10.06 -18.91 -17.64
N ARG A 49 11.18 -18.32 -17.20
CA ARG A 49 11.98 -17.40 -18.02
C ARG A 49 12.61 -18.11 -19.23
N GLU A 50 13.11 -19.31 -19.03
CA GLU A 50 13.67 -20.12 -20.11
C GLU A 50 12.60 -20.50 -21.14
N LEU A 51 11.43 -20.93 -20.67
CA LEU A 51 10.29 -21.25 -21.53
C LEU A 51 9.76 -20.01 -22.29
N GLN A 52 9.74 -18.84 -21.64
CA GLN A 52 9.40 -17.56 -22.29
C GLN A 52 10.39 -17.20 -23.39
N SER A 53 11.69 -17.37 -23.16
CA SER A 53 12.71 -17.10 -24.18
C SER A 53 12.58 -18.02 -25.39
N SER A 54 12.30 -19.30 -25.13
CA SER A 54 12.04 -20.31 -26.18
C SER A 54 10.75 -19.98 -26.95
N TYR A 55 9.68 -19.59 -26.24
CA TYR A 55 8.42 -19.16 -26.84
C TYR A 55 8.60 -17.93 -27.74
N LEU A 56 9.38 -16.91 -27.31
CA LEU A 56 9.65 -15.73 -28.13
C LEU A 56 10.44 -16.07 -29.41
N THR A 57 11.36 -17.03 -29.31
CA THR A 57 12.11 -17.54 -30.46
C THR A 57 11.19 -18.24 -31.46
N VAL A 58 10.35 -19.18 -30.99
CA VAL A 58 9.36 -19.87 -31.84
C VAL A 58 8.36 -18.89 -32.46
N ARG A 59 7.93 -17.87 -31.70
CA ARG A 59 7.03 -16.82 -32.21
C ARG A 59 7.68 -15.98 -33.31
N ARG A 60 8.97 -15.67 -33.18
CA ARG A 60 9.73 -14.98 -34.23
C ARG A 60 9.80 -15.84 -35.50
N ASP A 61 10.11 -17.13 -35.36
CA ASP A 61 10.23 -18.04 -36.49
C ASP A 61 8.88 -18.30 -37.18
N LEU A 62 7.78 -18.38 -36.41
CA LEU A 62 6.43 -18.47 -36.95
C LEU A 62 6.08 -17.24 -37.80
N ASN A 63 6.44 -16.04 -37.32
CA ASN A 63 6.14 -14.79 -38.00
C ASN A 63 7.03 -14.55 -39.23
N ALA A 64 8.20 -15.20 -39.29
CA ALA A 64 9.10 -15.17 -40.44
C ALA A 64 8.74 -16.22 -41.52
N THR A 65 7.87 -17.19 -41.22
CA THR A 65 7.49 -18.28 -42.12
C THR A 65 6.18 -17.94 -42.85
N SER A 66 6.17 -18.00 -44.19
CA SER A 66 4.94 -17.84 -44.99
C SER A 66 4.00 -19.01 -44.75
N SER A 67 2.74 -18.72 -44.40
CA SER A 67 1.73 -19.74 -44.13
C SER A 67 1.24 -20.45 -45.39
N GLN A 68 1.41 -19.85 -46.58
CA GLN A 68 0.94 -20.41 -47.85
C GLN A 68 2.01 -21.26 -48.52
N ASP A 69 3.26 -20.80 -48.57
CA ASP A 69 4.35 -21.49 -49.27
C ASP A 69 5.01 -22.57 -48.41
N GLU A 70 5.16 -22.32 -47.11
CA GLU A 70 5.82 -23.22 -46.16
C GLU A 70 4.81 -23.85 -45.16
N PHE A 71 3.59 -24.19 -45.60
CA PHE A 71 2.49 -24.65 -44.74
C PHE A 71 2.87 -25.80 -43.79
N ALA A 72 3.67 -26.79 -44.25
CA ALA A 72 4.10 -27.90 -43.41
C ALA A 72 4.98 -27.45 -42.22
N LYS A 73 5.88 -26.51 -42.48
CA LYS A 73 6.76 -25.91 -41.46
C LYS A 73 5.98 -24.98 -40.55
N TRP A 74 5.12 -24.13 -41.14
CA TRP A 74 4.20 -23.25 -40.41
C TRP A 74 3.30 -24.05 -39.44
N ALA A 75 2.70 -25.14 -39.89
CA ALA A 75 1.83 -25.98 -39.06
C ALA A 75 2.59 -26.64 -37.90
N LYS A 76 3.85 -27.06 -38.13
CA LYS A 76 4.70 -27.63 -37.07
C LYS A 76 5.07 -26.57 -36.03
N LEU A 77 5.49 -25.38 -36.46
CA LEU A 77 5.77 -24.26 -35.55
C LEU A 77 4.53 -23.83 -34.79
N ARG A 78 3.35 -23.82 -35.44
CA ARG A 78 2.10 -23.45 -34.79
C ARG A 78 1.74 -24.39 -33.65
N ARG A 79 1.84 -25.72 -33.85
CA ARG A 79 1.62 -26.70 -32.77
C ARG A 79 2.63 -26.54 -31.64
N GLN A 80 3.90 -26.23 -31.94
CA GLN A 80 4.91 -25.95 -30.92
C GLN A 80 4.60 -24.67 -30.14
N HIS A 81 4.19 -23.61 -30.83
CA HIS A 81 3.74 -22.36 -30.22
C HIS A 81 2.57 -22.61 -29.27
N ASP A 82 1.53 -23.32 -29.73
CA ASP A 82 0.33 -23.57 -28.93
C ASP A 82 0.64 -24.45 -27.70
N LYS A 83 1.52 -25.45 -27.85
CA LYS A 83 2.01 -26.27 -26.72
C LYS A 83 2.80 -25.45 -25.69
N MET A 84 3.70 -24.58 -26.14
CA MET A 84 4.51 -23.73 -25.26
C MET A 84 3.65 -22.69 -24.54
N LEU A 85 2.63 -22.16 -25.23
CA LEU A 85 1.65 -21.24 -24.64
C LEU A 85 0.87 -21.92 -23.53
N GLU A 86 0.36 -23.13 -23.76
CA GLU A 86 -0.36 -23.91 -22.73
C GLU A 86 0.52 -24.19 -21.50
N GLN A 87 1.80 -24.51 -21.70
CA GLN A 87 2.75 -24.71 -20.61
C GLN A 87 3.04 -23.40 -19.83
N LEU A 88 3.18 -22.28 -20.53
CA LEU A 88 3.36 -20.97 -19.89
C LEU A 88 2.13 -20.56 -19.06
N GLU A 89 0.92 -20.82 -19.56
CA GLU A 89 -0.31 -20.56 -18.81
C GLU A 89 -0.40 -21.41 -17.55
N LYS A 90 -0.05 -22.71 -17.62
CA LYS A 90 0.00 -23.60 -16.44
C LYS A 90 1.02 -23.13 -15.40
N MET A 91 2.26 -22.80 -15.83
CA MET A 91 3.27 -22.29 -14.90
C MET A 91 2.85 -20.96 -14.27
N LYS A 92 2.18 -20.09 -15.05
CA LYS A 92 1.68 -18.82 -14.54
C LYS A 92 0.59 -19.02 -13.48
N THR A 93 -0.37 -19.91 -13.71
CA THR A 93 -1.43 -20.18 -12.72
C THR A 93 -0.88 -20.81 -11.44
N GLU A 94 0.14 -21.67 -11.54
CA GLU A 94 0.83 -22.23 -10.36
C GLU A 94 1.55 -21.15 -9.55
N ILE A 95 2.27 -20.23 -10.21
CA ILE A 95 2.96 -19.12 -9.54
C ILE A 95 1.95 -18.16 -8.90
N ASP A 96 0.85 -17.84 -9.60
CA ASP A 96 -0.21 -16.98 -9.06
C ASP A 96 -0.92 -17.63 -7.86
N ALA A 97 -1.12 -18.96 -7.89
CA ALA A 97 -1.67 -19.71 -6.76
C ALA A 97 -0.70 -19.74 -5.54
N SER A 98 0.60 -19.91 -5.80
CA SER A 98 1.65 -19.82 -4.78
C SER A 98 1.69 -18.44 -4.14
N ARG A 99 1.67 -17.37 -4.95
CA ARG A 99 1.61 -15.98 -4.48
C ARG A 99 0.36 -15.71 -3.66
N GLY A 100 -0.82 -16.15 -4.13
CA GLY A 100 -2.06 -15.98 -3.38
C GLY A 100 -2.06 -16.70 -2.03
N SER A 101 -1.45 -17.88 -1.94
CA SER A 101 -1.31 -18.63 -0.69
C SER A 101 -0.30 -17.98 0.26
N PHE A 102 0.78 -17.43 -0.28
CA PHE A 102 1.75 -16.64 0.46
C PHE A 102 1.14 -15.36 1.01
N ASP A 103 0.42 -14.60 0.18
CA ASP A 103 -0.25 -13.36 0.56
C ASP A 103 -1.27 -13.61 1.68
N LYS A 104 -2.03 -14.71 1.61
CA LYS A 104 -2.94 -15.12 2.70
C LYS A 104 -2.19 -15.42 3.99
N THR A 105 -1.11 -16.19 3.91
CA THR A 105 -0.29 -16.56 5.08
C THR A 105 0.33 -15.34 5.73
N VAL A 106 0.97 -14.46 4.95
CA VAL A 106 1.60 -13.23 5.44
C VAL A 106 0.57 -12.26 5.98
N SER A 107 -0.58 -12.11 5.31
CA SER A 107 -1.66 -11.24 5.79
C SER A 107 -2.23 -11.75 7.12
N SER A 108 -2.41 -13.06 7.25
CA SER A 108 -2.86 -13.70 8.49
C SER A 108 -1.84 -13.53 9.61
N ALA A 109 -0.55 -13.81 9.34
CA ALA A 109 0.53 -13.62 10.30
C ALA A 109 0.64 -12.16 10.76
N ARG A 110 0.57 -11.20 9.83
CA ARG A 110 0.56 -9.77 10.16
C ARG A 110 -0.65 -9.38 10.99
N TRP A 111 -1.84 -9.85 10.63
CA TRP A 111 -3.06 -9.61 11.39
C TRP A 111 -2.93 -10.17 12.81
N LEU A 112 -2.35 -11.36 12.96
CA LEU A 112 -2.10 -11.99 14.24
C LEU A 112 -1.05 -11.23 15.04
N CYS A 113 0.04 -10.76 14.43
CA CYS A 113 1.04 -9.95 15.13
C CYS A 113 0.47 -8.59 15.57
N THR A 114 -0.23 -7.89 14.68
CA THR A 114 -0.77 -6.54 14.96
C THR A 114 -1.96 -6.58 15.91
N SER A 115 -2.88 -7.52 15.73
CA SER A 115 -4.04 -7.69 16.62
C SER A 115 -3.64 -8.41 17.89
N GLY A 116 -2.82 -9.45 17.80
CA GLY A 116 -2.32 -10.20 18.95
C GLY A 116 -1.54 -9.31 19.90
N LEU A 117 -0.67 -8.43 19.41
CA LEU A 117 0.06 -7.48 20.28
C LEU A 117 -0.89 -6.52 21.02
N ARG A 118 -1.97 -6.09 20.36
CA ARG A 118 -3.03 -5.26 20.98
C ARG A 118 -3.78 -5.99 22.08
N TRP A 119 -4.07 -7.27 21.92
CA TRP A 119 -4.75 -8.08 22.94
C TRP A 119 -3.81 -8.59 24.02
N PHE A 120 -2.56 -8.86 23.68
CA PHE A 120 -1.55 -9.42 24.57
C PHE A 120 -1.15 -8.44 25.67
N LEU A 121 -0.98 -7.15 25.34
CA LEU A 121 -0.58 -6.13 26.32
C LEU A 121 -1.61 -5.96 27.46
N PRO A 122 -2.92 -5.75 27.20
CA PRO A 122 -3.94 -5.71 28.24
C PRO A 122 -4.09 -7.03 28.97
N PHE A 123 -3.87 -8.16 28.30
CA PHE A 123 -3.96 -9.47 28.92
C PHE A 123 -2.87 -9.65 29.98
N TRP A 124 -1.61 -9.34 29.63
CA TRP A 124 -0.46 -9.51 30.51
C TRP A 124 -0.45 -8.49 31.66
N TYR A 125 -0.68 -7.21 31.36
CA TYR A 125 -0.66 -6.11 32.34
C TYR A 125 -2.06 -5.77 32.88
N SER A 126 -2.99 -6.72 32.84
CA SER A 126 -4.40 -6.51 33.21
C SER A 126 -4.64 -6.00 34.63
N ARG A 127 -3.74 -6.34 35.57
CA ARG A 127 -3.88 -6.01 37.00
C ARG A 127 -3.10 -4.78 37.45
N GLU A 128 -2.28 -4.19 36.58
CA GLU A 128 -1.50 -3.00 36.92
C GLU A 128 -2.29 -1.73 36.58
N PRO A 129 -2.53 -0.84 37.54
CA PRO A 129 -3.16 0.46 37.26
C PRO A 129 -2.17 1.36 36.54
N MET A 130 -2.58 1.99 35.44
CA MET A 130 -1.72 2.91 34.68
C MET A 130 -1.48 4.21 35.44
N PHE A 131 -2.56 4.80 35.94
CA PHE A 131 -2.55 5.95 36.83
C PHE A 131 -3.82 5.97 37.67
N TRP A 132 -3.70 6.59 38.84
CA TRP A 132 -4.80 6.77 39.79
C TRP A 132 -5.49 8.10 39.54
N LEU A 133 -6.82 8.07 39.58
CA LEU A 133 -7.64 9.27 39.44
C LEU A 133 -7.84 9.90 40.82
N PRO A 134 -7.79 11.25 40.95
CA PRO A 134 -8.15 11.93 42.19
C PRO A 134 -9.58 11.58 42.59
N HIS A 135 -9.78 11.21 43.86
CA HIS A 135 -11.07 10.76 44.35
C HIS A 135 -12.15 11.84 44.22
N GLY A 136 -13.28 11.51 43.57
CA GLY A 136 -14.44 12.40 43.44
C GLY A 136 -14.44 13.31 42.21
N TRP A 137 -13.46 13.18 41.29
CA TRP A 137 -13.46 14.01 40.08
C TRP A 137 -14.37 13.46 38.96
N PHE A 138 -14.62 12.15 38.95
CA PHE A 138 -15.41 11.50 37.92
C PHE A 138 -16.63 10.78 38.51
N PRO A 139 -17.76 10.75 37.79
CA PRO A 139 -18.92 9.97 38.23
C PRO A 139 -18.60 8.47 38.20
N TYR A 140 -19.22 7.71 39.10
CA TYR A 140 -18.98 6.26 39.27
C TYR A 140 -18.99 5.46 37.95
N TYR A 141 -19.90 5.79 37.03
CA TYR A 141 -19.99 5.13 35.72
C TYR A 141 -18.75 5.35 34.84
N ALA A 142 -18.13 6.54 34.90
CA ALA A 142 -16.92 6.84 34.16
C ALA A 142 -15.70 6.11 34.75
N GLU A 143 -15.59 6.10 36.08
CA GLU A 143 -14.55 5.33 36.79
C GLU A 143 -14.65 3.84 36.49
N TRP A 144 -15.87 3.30 36.42
CA TRP A 144 -16.13 1.91 36.04
C TRP A 144 -15.73 1.60 34.59
N LEU A 145 -16.11 2.47 33.63
CA LEU A 145 -15.78 2.25 32.22
C LEU A 145 -14.28 2.33 31.94
N ILE A 146 -13.58 3.25 32.60
CA ILE A 146 -12.14 3.48 32.41
C ILE A 146 -11.29 2.41 33.12
N SER A 147 -11.81 1.78 34.19
CA SER A 147 -11.15 0.68 34.91
C SER A 147 -11.42 -0.71 34.31
N PHE A 148 -12.47 -0.86 33.50
CA PHE A 148 -12.74 -2.10 32.76
C PHE A 148 -11.56 -2.46 31.83
N PRO A 149 -11.13 -3.74 31.70
CA PRO A 149 -11.78 -4.97 32.15
C PRO A 149 -11.30 -5.56 33.50
N ARG A 150 -10.17 -5.13 34.07
CA ARG A 150 -9.59 -5.77 35.27
C ARG A 150 -8.78 -4.86 36.19
N ALA A 151 -8.76 -3.55 35.96
CA ALA A 151 -8.08 -2.60 36.85
C ALA A 151 -8.95 -2.30 38.09
N PRO A 152 -8.35 -1.97 39.24
CA PRO A 152 -9.11 -1.56 40.43
C PRO A 152 -9.91 -0.28 40.15
N LEU A 153 -11.10 -0.17 40.73
CA LEU A 153 -11.95 1.02 40.63
C LEU A 153 -11.19 2.27 41.12
N GLY A 154 -11.32 3.38 40.39
CA GLY A 154 -10.54 4.61 40.63
C GLY A 154 -9.18 4.66 39.93
N SER A 155 -8.88 3.69 39.06
CA SER A 155 -7.66 3.67 38.24
C SER A 155 -7.95 3.46 36.76
N VAL A 156 -6.98 3.78 35.91
CA VAL A 156 -7.08 3.61 34.46
C VAL A 156 -6.48 2.29 34.02
N SER A 157 -7.27 1.51 33.27
CA SER A 157 -6.83 0.24 32.71
C SER A 157 -5.90 0.43 31.50
N VAL A 158 -5.10 -0.60 31.21
CA VAL A 158 -4.27 -0.66 29.99
C VAL A 158 -5.14 -0.51 28.74
N ALA A 159 -6.31 -1.13 28.71
CA ALA A 159 -7.20 -1.13 27.56
C ALA A 159 -7.81 0.26 27.29
N SER A 160 -8.25 0.98 28.32
CA SER A 160 -8.76 2.34 28.17
C SER A 160 -7.66 3.31 27.76
N TRP A 161 -6.45 3.15 28.29
CA TRP A 161 -5.27 3.90 27.84
C TRP A 161 -4.92 3.64 26.37
N GLN A 162 -4.92 2.39 25.92
CA GLN A 162 -4.71 2.03 24.51
C GLN A 162 -5.78 2.64 23.59
N LEU A 163 -7.05 2.58 24.00
CA LEU A 163 -8.15 3.17 23.25
C LEU A 163 -7.98 4.68 23.10
N ALA A 164 -7.58 5.36 24.18
CA ALA A 164 -7.28 6.79 24.16
C ALA A 164 -6.10 7.10 23.23
N CYS A 165 -4.99 6.37 23.35
CA CYS A 165 -3.83 6.53 22.47
C CYS A 165 -4.22 6.37 21.00
N ARG A 166 -5.01 5.35 20.69
CA ARG A 166 -5.49 5.10 19.33
C ARG A 166 -6.38 6.22 18.80
N GLY A 167 -7.29 6.75 19.64
CA GLY A 167 -8.12 7.90 19.28
C GLY A 167 -7.28 9.13 18.96
N VAL A 168 -6.28 9.45 19.79
CA VAL A 168 -5.37 10.57 19.56
C VAL A 168 -4.56 10.39 18.28
N ILE A 169 -4.00 9.20 18.04
CA ILE A 169 -3.24 8.91 16.82
C ILE A 169 -4.13 9.05 15.57
N ALA A 170 -5.38 8.57 15.61
CA ALA A 170 -6.32 8.69 14.51
C ALA A 170 -6.65 10.16 14.21
N LEU A 171 -6.97 10.95 15.23
CA LEU A 171 -7.25 12.38 15.08
C LEU A 171 -6.07 13.14 14.48
N VAL A 172 -4.84 12.85 14.94
CA VAL A 172 -3.63 13.45 14.40
C VAL A 172 -3.42 13.04 12.94
N ALA A 173 -3.62 11.77 12.60
CA ALA A 173 -3.50 11.28 11.23
C ALA A 173 -4.53 11.94 10.30
N ASP A 174 -5.79 12.07 10.72
CA ASP A 174 -6.85 12.73 9.96
C ASP A 174 -6.56 14.22 9.76
N THR A 175 -6.08 14.90 10.79
CA THR A 175 -5.70 16.31 10.73
C THR A 175 -4.55 16.53 9.75
N ILE A 176 -3.50 15.70 9.82
CA ILE A 176 -2.39 15.74 8.86
C ILE A 176 -2.90 15.47 7.44
N GLY A 177 -3.76 14.46 7.26
CA GLY A 177 -4.37 14.13 5.98
C GLY A 177 -5.18 15.30 5.39
N ALA A 178 -5.94 16.01 6.22
CA ALA A 178 -6.69 17.20 5.82
C ALA A 178 -5.75 18.34 5.39
N ILE A 179 -4.69 18.61 6.15
CA ILE A 179 -3.69 19.64 5.81
C ILE A 179 -3.01 19.30 4.48
N VAL A 180 -2.60 18.05 4.28
CA VAL A 180 -1.95 17.60 3.03
C VAL A 180 -2.90 17.76 1.85
N LYS A 181 -4.17 17.37 1.98
CA LYS A 181 -5.17 17.58 0.92
C LYS A 181 -5.35 19.05 0.59
N LEU A 182 -5.47 19.92 1.60
CA LEU A 182 -5.56 21.37 1.39
C LEU A 182 -4.33 21.92 0.67
N LEU A 183 -3.13 21.46 1.01
CA LEU A 183 -1.89 21.87 0.34
C LEU A 183 -1.81 21.37 -1.11
N VAL A 184 -2.24 20.14 -1.37
CA VAL A 184 -2.29 19.57 -2.73
C VAL A 184 -3.32 20.32 -3.58
N ASP A 185 -4.52 20.55 -3.05
CA ASP A 185 -5.58 21.29 -3.74
C ASP A 185 -5.16 22.74 -4.02
N ALA A 186 -4.49 23.39 -3.06
CA ALA A 186 -3.94 24.73 -3.25
C ALA A 186 -2.86 24.76 -4.34
N ARG A 187 -1.95 23.77 -4.37
CA ARG A 187 -0.94 23.63 -5.43
C ARG A 187 -1.57 23.39 -6.80
N GLN A 188 -2.57 22.51 -6.88
CA GLN A 188 -3.29 22.22 -8.12
C GLN A 188 -4.03 23.45 -8.65
N LYS A 189 -4.73 24.20 -7.78
CA LYS A 189 -5.39 25.46 -8.15
C LYS A 189 -4.38 26.51 -8.63
N ALA A 190 -3.22 26.62 -7.98
CA ALA A 190 -2.15 27.53 -8.42
C ALA A 190 -1.56 27.12 -9.78
N GLN A 191 -1.40 25.82 -10.06
CA GLN A 191 -0.96 25.33 -11.37
C GLN A 191 -2.02 25.56 -12.46
N GLN A 192 -3.30 25.35 -12.17
CA GLN A 192 -4.39 25.63 -13.10
C GLN A 192 -4.51 27.13 -13.40
N ALA A 193 -4.31 28.02 -12.42
CA ALA A 193 -4.28 29.46 -12.63
C ALA A 193 -3.10 29.86 -13.55
N ARG A 194 -1.90 29.30 -13.34
CA ARG A 194 -0.74 29.54 -14.21
C ARG A 194 -0.93 29.04 -15.64
N GLN A 195 -1.51 27.85 -15.82
CA GLN A 195 -1.86 27.33 -17.15
C GLN A 195 -2.95 28.13 -17.86
N LYS A 196 -3.82 28.84 -17.13
CA LYS A 196 -4.87 29.69 -17.71
C LYS A 196 -4.36 31.10 -18.08
N GLU A 197 -3.26 31.54 -17.47
CA GLU A 197 -2.61 32.82 -17.78
C GLU A 197 -1.62 32.74 -18.98
N GLU A 198 -1.03 31.57 -19.24
CA GLU A 198 -0.14 31.36 -20.40
C GLU A 198 -0.81 31.45 -21.80
N PRO A 199 -2.07 31.03 -22.05
CA PRO A 199 -2.68 31.17 -23.37
C PRO A 199 -3.09 32.61 -23.73
N MET A 200 -3.17 33.53 -22.76
CA MET A 200 -3.55 34.92 -23.04
C MET A 200 -2.36 35.85 -23.31
N LYS A 201 -1.15 35.54 -22.82
CA LYS A 201 0.03 36.39 -23.06
C LYS A 201 0.66 36.20 -24.44
N ALA A 202 0.37 35.10 -25.14
CA ALA A 202 0.86 34.87 -26.50
C ALA A 202 0.04 35.60 -27.59
N SER A 203 -1.20 36.03 -27.31
CA SER A 203 -2.07 36.65 -28.32
C SER A 203 -2.09 38.18 -28.31
N THR A 204 -1.63 38.83 -27.24
CA THR A 204 -1.74 40.31 -27.10
C THR A 204 -0.47 41.07 -27.52
N ALA A 205 0.60 40.36 -27.90
CA ALA A 205 1.85 41.00 -28.32
C ALA A 205 1.92 41.30 -29.83
N GLN A 206 0.88 40.99 -30.62
CA GLN A 206 0.94 41.04 -32.08
C GLN A 206 -0.10 41.95 -32.76
N SER A 207 -0.83 42.80 -32.03
CA SER A 207 -1.84 43.71 -32.62
C SER A 207 -1.69 45.17 -32.20
N GLY A 208 -0.47 45.72 -32.32
CA GLY A 208 -0.21 47.07 -31.87
C GLY A 208 0.88 47.80 -32.65
N ASP A 209 0.97 47.64 -33.98
CA ASP A 209 1.65 48.62 -34.83
C ASP A 209 1.22 48.47 -36.30
N GLU A 210 0.07 49.03 -36.67
CA GLU A 210 -0.19 49.52 -38.04
C GLU A 210 -1.58 50.16 -38.09
N LYS A 211 -1.63 51.50 -38.02
CA LYS A 211 -2.48 52.40 -38.82
C LYS A 211 -2.75 53.72 -38.09
N GLU A 212 -1.95 54.73 -38.40
CA GLU A 212 -2.33 56.16 -38.45
C GLU A 212 -1.14 56.92 -39.08
N GLY A 213 -1.23 57.67 -40.17
CA GLY A 213 -2.34 57.98 -41.05
C GLY A 213 -1.81 58.58 -42.36
N LYS A 214 -2.52 58.29 -43.46
CA LYS A 214 -2.55 59.13 -44.66
C LYS A 214 -3.57 60.23 -44.40
N LYS A 215 -3.14 61.50 -44.36
CA LYS A 215 -3.94 62.67 -44.76
C LYS A 215 -3.03 63.66 -45.48
N GLU A 216 -3.64 64.31 -46.46
CA GLU A 216 -3.11 64.98 -47.62
C GLU A 216 -2.50 66.37 -47.33
N LEU A 217 -1.44 66.71 -48.09
CA LEU A 217 -1.12 67.96 -48.80
C LEU A 217 0.39 68.18 -48.89
#